data_AF-A0A1H4KAP3-F1
#
_entry.id   AF-A0A1H4KAP3-F1
#
_cell.length_a   1.000
_cell.length_b   1.000
_cell.length_c   1.000
_cell.angle_alpha   90.00
_cell.angle_beta   90.00
_cell.angle_gamma   90.00
#
_symmetry.space_group_name_H-M   'P 1'
#
loop_
_entity.id
_entity.type
_entity.pdbx_description
1 polymer ?
#
loop_
_entity_poly.entity_id
_entity_poly.type
_entity_poly.pdbx_seq_one_letter_code
_entity_poly.pdbx_strand_id
1 'polypeptide(L)' 'MRFPDVDWSCDECFTYLNEQPGFTDENGSWTCTSCGHECAVTADNILSEEAVERAEQWLSNFDPNNYPQP' A
#
# COMPACT_ATOMS: atom_id res chain seq x y z
N MET A 1 15.69 -5.25 -5.34
CA MET A 1 14.61 -4.26 -5.24
C MET A 1 14.43 -3.56 -6.58
N ARG A 2 13.25 -3.69 -7.17
CA ARG A 2 12.83 -3.13 -8.46
C ARG A 2 12.31 -1.70 -8.32
N PHE A 3 11.70 -1.37 -7.19
CA PHE A 3 11.12 -0.07 -6.87
C PHE A 3 11.73 0.45 -5.55
N PRO A 4 12.96 1.00 -5.60
CA PRO A 4 13.70 1.37 -4.38
C PRO A 4 13.08 2.51 -3.57
N ASP A 5 12.26 3.35 -4.20
CA ASP A 5 11.63 4.52 -3.59
C ASP A 5 10.12 4.29 -3.29
N VAL A 6 9.70 3.04 -3.15
CA VAL A 6 8.29 2.67 -2.91
C VAL A 6 8.10 1.99 -1.56
N ASP A 7 7.13 2.53 -0.83
CA ASP A 7 6.65 2.02 0.45
C ASP A 7 5.54 0.99 0.23
N TRP A 8 5.81 -0.27 0.59
CA TRP A 8 4.89 -1.39 0.53
C TRP A 8 4.30 -1.65 1.91
N SER A 9 2.98 -1.72 1.99
CA SER A 9 2.25 -2.10 3.20
C SER A 9 1.38 -3.31 2.92
N CYS A 10 1.14 -4.14 3.93
CA CYS A 10 0.26 -5.30 3.79
C CYS A 10 -1.19 -4.85 3.58
N ASP A 11 -1.86 -5.41 2.58
CA ASP A 11 -3.26 -5.08 2.25
C ASP A 11 -4.26 -5.44 3.36
N GLU A 12 -3.91 -6.41 4.22
CA GLU A 12 -4.79 -6.91 5.28
C GLU A 12 -4.48 -6.29 6.66
N CYS A 13 -3.20 -6.27 7.06
CA CYS A 13 -2.82 -5.86 8.41
C CYS A 13 -2.07 -4.53 8.46
N PHE A 14 -1.85 -3.89 7.30
CA PHE A 14 -1.19 -2.59 7.15
C PHE A 14 0.22 -2.49 7.73
N THR A 15 0.83 -3.62 8.10
CA THR A 15 2.25 -3.64 8.51
C THR A 15 3.13 -3.31 7.32
N TYR A 16 4.27 -2.67 7.60
CA TYR A 16 5.22 -2.28 6.57
C TYR A 16 5.99 -3.51 6.06
N LEU A 17 5.94 -3.76 4.75
CA LEU A 17 6.55 -4.93 4.13
C LEU A 17 8.04 -4.74 3.90
N ASN A 18 8.50 -3.52 3.60
CA ASN A 18 9.92 -3.25 3.30
C ASN A 18 10.87 -3.59 4.46
N GLU A 19 10.38 -3.59 5.70
CA GLU A 19 11.14 -3.96 6.90
C GLU A 19 11.08 -5.46 7.23
N GLN A 20 10.27 -6.24 6.51
CA GLN A 20 10.17 -7.68 6.75
C GLN A 20 11.45 -8.40 6.30
N PRO A 21 11.98 -9.35 7.09
CA PRO A 21 13.22 -10.05 6.74
C PRO A 21 13.13 -10.76 5.39
N GLY A 22 14.04 -10.39 4.48
CA GLY A 22 14.12 -10.98 3.14
C GLY A 22 13.11 -10.43 2.13
N PHE A 23 12.37 -9.36 2.48
CA PHE A 23 11.45 -8.70 1.56
C PHE A 23 12.12 -8.37 0.23
N THR A 24 11.43 -8.68 -0.85
CA THR A 24 11.80 -8.30 -2.22
C THR A 24 10.55 -8.13 -3.07
N ASP A 25 10.56 -7.10 -3.90
CA ASP A 25 9.53 -6.80 -4.90
C ASP A 25 9.83 -7.43 -6.28
N GLU A 26 10.93 -8.17 -6.40
CA GLU A 26 11.38 -8.76 -7.68
C GLU A 26 10.42 -9.84 -8.20
N ASN A 27 9.69 -10.50 -7.31
CA ASN A 27 8.76 -11.59 -7.64
C ASN A 27 7.34 -11.11 -7.94
N GLY A 28 7.03 -9.83 -7.74
CA GLY A 28 5.69 -9.26 -7.95
C GLY A 28 4.64 -9.63 -6.89
N SER A 29 4.94 -10.55 -5.97
CA SER A 29 4.14 -10.77 -4.76
C SER A 29 5.03 -11.01 -3.55
N TRP A 30 4.49 -10.74 -2.36
CA TRP A 30 5.14 -11.00 -1.08
C TRP A 30 4.13 -11.49 -0.05
N THR A 31 4.44 -12.60 0.62
CA THR A 31 3.62 -13.09 1.74
C THR A 31 4.00 -12.35 3.01
N CYS A 32 3.07 -11.55 3.54
CA CYS A 32 3.26 -10.80 4.77
C CYS A 32 3.62 -11.74 5.93
N THR A 33 4.78 -11.52 6.54
CA THR A 33 5.26 -12.37 7.64
C THR A 33 4.46 -12.19 8.93
N SER A 34 3.72 -11.08 9.06
CA SER A 34 2.91 -10.79 10.26
C SER A 34 1.54 -11.47 10.25
N CYS A 35 0.89 -11.59 9.09
CA CYS A 35 -0.48 -12.14 9.00
C CYS A 35 -0.66 -13.29 7.98
N GLY A 36 0.32 -13.54 7.10
CA GLY A 36 0.25 -14.58 6.08
C GLY A 36 -0.49 -14.19 4.79
N HIS A 37 -0.96 -12.94 4.66
CA HIS A 37 -1.62 -12.47 3.44
C HIS A 37 -0.62 -12.32 2.28
N GLU A 38 -1.01 -12.76 1.08
CA GLU A 38 -0.23 -12.55 -0.14
C GLU A 38 -0.54 -11.17 -0.72
N CYS A 39 0.44 -10.27 -0.66
CA CYS A 39 0.33 -8.90 -1.15
C CYS A 39 0.95 -8.81 -2.56
N ALA A 40 0.29 -8.13 -3.49
CA ALA A 40 0.82 -7.91 -4.83
C ALA A 40 1.72 -6.67 -4.85
N VAL A 41 3.03 -6.86 -5.10
CA VAL A 41 4.06 -5.81 -5.08
C VAL A 41 4.52 -5.46 -6.50
N THR A 42 3.56 -5.09 -7.36
CA THR A 42 3.76 -4.81 -8.79
C THR A 42 3.61 -3.33 -9.12
N ALA A 43 4.14 -2.90 -10.27
CA ALA A 43 4.01 -1.51 -10.72
C ALA A 43 2.56 -0.98 -10.77
N ASP A 44 1.60 -1.87 -11.05
CA ASP A 44 0.18 -1.51 -11.13
C ASP A 44 -0.41 -1.10 -9.78
N ASN A 45 0.24 -1.47 -8.67
CA ASN A 45 -0.15 -1.13 -7.30
C ASN A 45 0.66 0.04 -6.72
N ILE A 46 1.46 0.73 -7.53
CA ILE A 46 2.18 1.93 -7.10
C ILE A 46 1.31 3.16 -7.34
N LEU A 47 1.07 3.93 -6.29
CA LEU A 47 0.38 5.21 -6.41
C LEU A 47 1.35 6.25 -7.01
N SER A 48 0.89 6.99 -8.02
CA SER A 48 1.63 8.15 -8.52
C SER A 48 1.56 9.30 -7.50
N GLU A 49 2.52 10.23 -7.56
CA GLU A 49 2.51 11.44 -6.75
C GLU A 49 1.18 12.21 -6.88
N GLU A 50 0.66 12.35 -8.10
CA GLU A 50 -0.66 12.96 -8.35
C GLU A 50 -1.80 12.20 -7.65
N ALA A 51 -1.75 10.86 -7.64
CA ALA A 51 -2.76 10.06 -6.97
C ALA A 51 -2.69 10.21 -5.44
N VAL A 52 -1.48 10.30 -4.88
CA VAL A 52 -1.24 10.58 -3.46
C VAL A 52 -1.77 11.96 -3.10
N GLU A 53 -1.39 13.01 -3.84
CA GLU A 53 -1.87 14.37 -3.60
C GLU A 53 -3.40 14.46 -3.62
N ARG A 54 -4.05 13.78 -4.58
CA ARG A 54 -5.51 13.73 -4.66
C ARG A 54 -6.12 13.01 -3.46
N ALA A 55 -5.52 11.92 -3.00
CA ALA A 55 -5.97 11.19 -1.82
C ALA A 55 -5.81 12.04 -0.55
N GLU A 56 -4.70 12.75 -0.40
CA GLU A 56 -4.46 13.67 0.72
C GLU A 56 -5.46 14.82 0.76
N GLN A 57 -5.75 15.44 -0.40
CA GLN A 57 -6.79 16.47 -0.51
C GLN A 57 -8.18 15.95 -0.15
N TRP A 58 -8.49 14.70 -0.50
CA TRP A 58 -9.74 14.07 -0.11
C TRP A 58 -9.78 13.84 1.41
N LEU A 59 -8.71 13.28 1.97
CA LEU A 59 -8.59 13.01 3.42
C LEU A 59 -8.68 14.29 4.24
N SER A 60 -8.09 15.41 3.79
CA SER A 60 -8.14 16.68 4.51
C SER A 60 -9.55 17.25 4.65
N ASN A 61 -10.45 16.89 3.74
CA ASN A 61 -11.84 17.34 3.71
C ASN A 61 -12.83 16.22 4.04
N PHE A 62 -12.33 15.06 4.48
CA PHE A 62 -13.17 13.90 4.77
C PHE A 62 -14.06 14.18 5.99
N ASP A 63 -15.36 14.31 5.76
CA ASP A 63 -16.38 14.28 6.81
C ASP A 63 -17.08 12.91 6.77
N PRO A 64 -16.88 12.05 7.79
CA PRO A 64 -17.48 10.73 7.82
C PRO A 64 -19.02 10.76 7.84
N ASN A 65 -19.65 11.86 8.27
CA ASN A 65 -21.11 12.01 8.24
C ASN A 65 -21.66 12.26 6.84
N ASN A 66 -20.82 12.71 5.91
CA ASN A 66 -21.17 12.90 4.51
C ASN A 66 -20.74 11.71 3.63
N TYR A 67 -20.20 10.64 4.23
CA TYR A 67 -19.88 9.43 3.48
C TYR A 67 -21.16 8.72 3.08
N PRO A 68 -21.44 8.55 1.76
CA PRO A 68 -22.61 7.84 1.31
C PRO A 68 -22.55 6.41 1.86
N GLN A 69 -23.47 6.10 2.76
CA GLN A 69 -23.64 4.74 3.26
C GLN A 69 -24.22 3.89 2.11
N PRO A 70 -23.73 2.65 1.92
CA PRO A 70 -24.32 1.73 0.95
C PRO A 70 -25.79 1.42 1.24
#